data_AF-A0A3P8Y047-F1
#
_entry.id   AF-A0A3P8Y047-F1
#
_cell.length_a   1.000
_cell.length_b   1.000
_cell.length_c   1.000
_cell.angle_alpha   90.00
_cell.angle_beta   90.00
_cell.angle_gamma   90.00
#
_symmetry.space_group_name_H-M   'P 1'
#
loop_
_entity.id
_entity.type
_entity.pdbx_description
1 polymer ?
#
loop_
_entity_poly.entity_id
_entity_poly.type
_entity_poly.pdbx_seq_one_letter_code
_entity_poly.pdbx_strand_id
1 'polypeptide(L)'
;MQFIQRCLPLICSVTTVTSLPQFAEGRGVNTVGPSLVALLRASTQQMRQTETEKHILNYWRSIHSLTLLGSFIAQATDEAEGMEHQLLCCEVETVRRAYQDTNLLNDRVLQTMLKAEDNYLPATNYFKCVQKEIVPYMRRIVSTWMLEVCEEQKCEEEVFPLAMNFLDRYLSIEPTRKTRLQLLGATCMFLASKMKETIPLTAEKLSIYTDNSIRPGELLQMELLVLNKLKWDLASVTPHDFIDHFLSKLPIHPDTKQILRKHAQTFVALCATDVKFIANPPSMIAAGSVAAAVQGLHLKSADNALSSQQLTDFLSQVIRSDPDCLRACQEQIESLLETSLRQAQRHTVSTETKNVDEELDLSCTPTDVRDVNI
;
A
#
# COMPACT_ATOMS: atom_id res chain seq x y z
N MET A 1 2.96 7.36 -4.34
CA MET A 1 2.49 7.46 -5.74
C MET A 1 2.70 6.17 -6.52
N GLN A 2 3.61 5.27 -6.09
CA GLN A 2 3.82 3.96 -6.69
C GLN A 2 2.70 2.94 -6.40
N PHE A 3 1.91 3.11 -5.33
CA PHE A 3 0.74 2.28 -4.99
C PHE A 3 -0.24 2.14 -6.16
N ILE A 4 -0.72 3.26 -6.71
CA ILE A 4 -1.74 3.22 -7.77
C ILE A 4 -1.14 2.79 -9.12
N GLN A 5 0.14 3.11 -9.38
CA GLN A 5 0.86 2.62 -10.56
C GLN A 5 1.18 1.13 -10.51
N ARG A 6 1.44 0.54 -9.33
CA ARG A 6 1.67 -0.90 -9.13
C ARG A 6 0.38 -1.70 -9.05
N CYS A 7 -0.71 -1.10 -8.59
CA CYS A 7 -2.04 -1.69 -8.71
C CYS A 7 -2.65 -1.48 -10.11
N LEU A 8 -2.17 -0.53 -10.91
CA LEU A 8 -2.68 -0.25 -12.26
C LEU A 8 -2.71 -1.47 -13.19
N PRO A 9 -1.76 -2.43 -13.18
CA PRO A 9 -1.89 -3.67 -13.96
C PRO A 9 -3.00 -4.61 -13.45
N LEU A 10 -3.20 -4.65 -12.12
CA LEU A 10 -4.28 -5.42 -11.47
C LEU A 10 -5.65 -4.73 -11.59
N ILE A 11 -5.66 -3.41 -11.83
CA ILE A 11 -6.84 -2.54 -11.95
C ILE A 11 -7.20 -2.28 -13.42
N CYS A 12 -6.25 -2.05 -14.34
CA CYS A 12 -6.49 -1.86 -15.78
C CYS A 12 -6.90 -3.16 -16.48
N SER A 13 -6.55 -4.32 -15.96
CA SER A 13 -7.16 -5.59 -16.39
C SER A 13 -8.67 -5.64 -16.13
N VAL A 14 -9.23 -4.72 -15.32
CA VAL A 14 -10.67 -4.53 -15.09
C VAL A 14 -11.30 -3.58 -16.13
N THR A 15 -10.59 -2.56 -16.61
CA THR A 15 -11.15 -1.51 -17.48
C THR A 15 -10.96 -1.74 -18.98
N THR A 16 -9.94 -2.48 -19.44
CA THR A 16 -9.66 -2.60 -20.88
C THR A 16 -10.58 -3.60 -21.61
N VAL A 17 -11.34 -4.43 -20.88
CA VAL A 17 -12.26 -5.42 -21.48
C VAL A 17 -13.69 -4.86 -21.61
N THR A 18 -14.00 -3.71 -21.01
CA THR A 18 -15.36 -3.12 -21.00
C THR A 18 -15.72 -2.29 -22.24
N SER A 19 -14.81 -2.11 -23.21
CA SER A 19 -15.08 -1.34 -24.43
C SER A 19 -14.80 -2.13 -25.71
N LEU A 20 -15.57 -3.19 -25.93
CA LEU A 20 -15.77 -3.78 -27.26
C LEU A 20 -17.26 -4.10 -27.42
N PRO A 21 -17.99 -3.46 -28.35
CA PRO A 21 -19.38 -3.80 -28.58
C PRO A 21 -19.49 -5.19 -29.21
N GLN A 22 -20.46 -5.96 -28.72
CA GLN A 22 -20.89 -7.24 -29.29
C GLN A 22 -21.35 -7.04 -30.74
N PHE A 23 -20.71 -7.73 -31.70
CA PHE A 23 -21.31 -8.02 -32.99
C PHE A 23 -21.24 -9.54 -33.24
N ALA A 24 -22.42 -10.11 -33.42
CA ALA A 24 -22.65 -11.54 -33.63
C ALA A 24 -22.40 -11.94 -35.10
N GLU A 25 -21.86 -13.17 -35.22
CA GLU A 25 -21.96 -14.16 -36.31
C GLU A 25 -21.65 -13.79 -37.78
N GLY A 26 -20.65 -14.51 -38.35
CA GLY A 26 -20.78 -15.07 -39.70
C GLY A 26 -19.62 -14.86 -40.68
N ARG A 27 -18.78 -15.90 -40.81
CA ARG A 27 -17.93 -16.30 -41.97
C ARG A 27 -16.76 -15.39 -42.41
N GLY A 28 -15.62 -16.04 -42.64
CA GLY A 28 -14.71 -15.69 -43.77
C GLY A 28 -13.35 -15.10 -43.41
N VAL A 29 -12.36 -15.98 -43.26
CA VAL A 29 -10.98 -15.92 -43.78
C VAL A 29 -10.33 -14.55 -44.10
N ASN A 30 -9.16 -14.34 -43.48
CA ASN A 30 -8.01 -13.50 -43.86
C ASN A 30 -8.13 -11.96 -43.80
N THR A 31 -7.45 -11.36 -42.81
CA THR A 31 -6.28 -10.46 -42.95
C THR A 31 -6.13 -9.59 -41.68
N VAL A 32 -5.32 -10.04 -40.71
CA VAL A 32 -4.90 -9.14 -39.61
C VAL A 32 -3.75 -8.30 -40.14
N GLY A 33 -4.05 -7.05 -40.49
CA GLY A 33 -3.08 -6.07 -40.97
C GLY A 33 -2.01 -5.72 -39.92
N PRO A 34 -0.87 -5.17 -40.35
CA PRO A 34 0.37 -5.01 -39.56
C PRO A 34 0.31 -3.97 -38.42
N SER A 35 -0.88 -3.61 -37.91
CA SER A 35 -1.06 -2.52 -36.94
C SER A 35 -0.87 -2.95 -35.47
N LEU A 36 -1.21 -4.19 -35.08
CA LEU A 36 -1.11 -4.62 -33.68
C LEU A 36 0.32 -4.99 -33.24
N VAL A 37 1.12 -5.58 -34.15
CA VAL A 37 2.52 -5.92 -33.88
C VAL A 37 3.40 -4.66 -33.91
N ALA A 38 3.03 -3.64 -34.70
CA ALA A 38 3.66 -2.33 -34.67
C ALA A 38 3.34 -1.57 -33.37
N LEU A 39 2.09 -1.66 -32.86
CA LEU A 39 1.71 -1.09 -31.57
C LEU A 39 2.40 -1.78 -30.38
N LEU A 40 2.49 -3.12 -30.38
CA LEU A 40 3.18 -3.86 -29.32
C LEU A 40 4.70 -3.63 -29.34
N ARG A 41 5.33 -3.51 -30.51
CA ARG A 41 6.75 -3.11 -30.64
C ARG A 41 6.97 -1.65 -30.25
N ALA A 42 6.04 -0.75 -30.57
CA ALA A 42 6.09 0.64 -30.11
C ALA A 42 5.99 0.71 -28.57
N SER A 43 5.13 -0.10 -27.92
CA SER A 43 5.05 -0.15 -26.44
C SER A 43 6.31 -0.73 -25.78
N THR A 44 6.99 -1.70 -26.40
CA THR A 44 8.25 -2.26 -25.86
C THR A 44 9.48 -1.40 -26.17
N GLN A 45 9.38 -0.50 -27.16
CA GLN A 45 10.45 0.43 -27.51
C GLN A 45 10.28 1.79 -26.81
N GLN A 46 9.05 2.17 -26.45
CA GLN A 46 8.72 3.35 -25.65
C GLN A 46 8.90 3.13 -24.13
N MET A 47 8.99 1.87 -23.68
CA MET A 47 9.58 1.53 -22.37
C MET A 47 11.10 1.70 -22.32
N ARG A 48 11.76 2.07 -23.43
CA ARG A 48 13.23 2.17 -23.52
C ARG A 48 13.77 3.58 -23.75
N GLN A 49 12.92 4.59 -23.92
CA GLN A 49 13.33 5.98 -24.12
C GLN A 49 12.25 6.95 -23.60
N THR A 50 12.30 7.27 -22.31
CA THR A 50 11.72 8.51 -21.77
C THR A 50 12.84 9.29 -21.08
N GLU A 51 13.23 10.40 -21.70
CA GLU A 51 14.35 11.27 -21.30
C GLU A 51 14.16 11.90 -19.89
N THR A 52 12.96 11.78 -19.30
CA THR A 52 12.61 12.23 -17.95
C THR A 52 12.95 11.21 -16.85
N GLU A 53 13.02 9.91 -17.15
CA GLU A 53 13.63 8.94 -16.23
C GLU A 53 15.14 9.12 -16.17
N LYS A 54 15.78 9.59 -17.25
CA LYS A 54 17.20 9.97 -17.23
C LYS A 54 17.44 11.19 -16.36
N HIS A 55 16.53 12.17 -16.28
CA HIS A 55 16.70 13.32 -15.39
C HIS A 55 16.46 12.98 -13.92
N ILE A 56 15.53 12.07 -13.59
CA ILE A 56 15.35 11.59 -12.21
C ILE A 56 16.47 10.62 -11.80
N LEU A 57 16.93 9.74 -12.70
CA LEU A 57 18.15 8.95 -12.50
C LEU A 57 19.41 9.82 -12.48
N ASN A 58 19.48 10.92 -13.21
CA ASN A 58 20.62 11.85 -13.16
C ASN A 58 20.53 12.78 -11.95
N TYR A 59 19.34 13.10 -11.44
CA TYR A 59 19.14 13.78 -10.16
C TYR A 59 19.50 12.85 -9.00
N TRP A 60 19.08 11.58 -9.05
CA TRP A 60 19.53 10.53 -8.12
C TRP A 60 21.04 10.22 -8.25
N ARG A 61 21.61 10.17 -9.47
CA ARG A 61 23.07 9.99 -9.71
C ARG A 61 23.88 11.22 -9.31
N SER A 62 23.33 12.42 -9.43
CA SER A 62 23.95 13.68 -8.98
C SER A 62 23.98 13.77 -7.45
N ILE A 63 22.93 13.27 -6.78
CA ILE A 63 22.88 13.13 -5.30
C ILE A 63 23.78 11.97 -4.81
N HIS A 64 24.01 10.93 -5.62
CA HIS A 64 24.95 9.83 -5.34
C HIS A 64 26.38 10.06 -5.87
N SER A 65 26.74 11.29 -6.26
CA SER A 65 28.10 11.62 -6.72
C SER A 65 28.88 12.42 -5.66
N LEU A 66 29.11 11.79 -4.51
CA LEU A 66 30.35 11.96 -3.75
C LEU A 66 30.72 10.59 -3.18
N THR A 67 31.46 9.85 -4.01
CA THR A 67 32.36 8.75 -3.65
C THR A 67 32.99 8.94 -2.28
N LEU A 68 32.64 8.10 -1.30
CA LEU A 68 33.51 7.64 -0.21
C LEU A 68 32.86 6.47 0.55
N LEU A 69 32.62 5.36 -0.16
CA LEU A 69 32.54 4.01 0.42
C LEU A 69 32.86 2.94 -0.66
N GLY A 70 33.65 3.33 -1.67
CA GLY A 70 34.22 2.46 -2.70
C GLY A 70 35.66 2.05 -2.42
N SER A 71 36.16 2.27 -1.19
CA SER A 71 37.55 2.01 -0.80
C SER A 71 37.66 1.35 0.59
N PHE A 72 36.66 0.55 0.99
CA PHE A 72 36.76 -0.29 2.20
C PHE A 72 36.33 -1.75 2.01
N ILE A 73 36.03 -2.18 0.77
CA ILE A 73 35.76 -3.60 0.42
C ILE A 73 36.80 -4.09 -0.61
N ALA A 74 38.06 -3.69 -0.43
CA ALA A 74 39.20 -4.19 -1.19
C ALA A 74 40.44 -4.35 -0.31
N GLN A 75 40.22 -4.69 0.97
CA GLN A 75 41.29 -4.94 1.93
C GLN A 75 40.83 -5.96 2.97
N ALA A 76 40.42 -7.13 2.50
CA ALA A 76 40.25 -8.34 3.30
C ALA A 76 40.33 -9.60 2.42
N THR A 77 41.19 -9.57 1.40
CA THR A 77 41.59 -10.77 0.65
C THR A 77 43.10 -10.89 0.72
N ASP A 78 43.58 -11.23 1.90
CA ASP A 78 44.72 -12.13 2.02
C ASP A 78 44.71 -12.77 3.42
N GLU A 79 45.19 -13.99 3.49
CA GLU A 79 45.35 -14.84 4.69
C GLU A 79 44.10 -15.57 5.22
N ALA A 80 43.81 -16.74 4.62
CA ALA A 80 43.92 -18.03 5.34
C ALA A 80 43.47 -19.19 4.43
N GLU A 81 44.43 -19.85 3.78
CA GLU A 81 44.26 -21.24 3.38
C GLU A 81 44.36 -22.13 4.62
N GLY A 82 43.33 -22.94 4.85
CA GLY A 82 43.32 -23.99 5.86
C GLY A 82 42.07 -24.86 5.72
N MET A 83 42.25 -26.07 5.20
CA MET A 83 41.19 -27.06 5.00
C MET A 83 40.36 -27.29 6.27
N GLU A 84 39.07 -26.97 6.23
CA GLU A 84 38.05 -27.62 7.07
C GLU A 84 36.84 -27.98 6.20
N HIS A 85 36.40 -29.23 6.33
CA HIS A 85 35.19 -29.74 5.73
C HIS A 85 33.97 -29.02 6.30
N GLN A 86 33.61 -27.87 5.74
CA GLN A 86 32.34 -27.21 6.03
C GLN A 86 31.25 -27.92 5.25
N LEU A 87 30.39 -28.63 5.99
CA LEU A 87 29.06 -29.04 5.54
C LEU A 87 28.40 -27.84 4.85
N LEU A 88 28.17 -27.93 3.54
CA LEU A 88 27.34 -27.00 2.80
C LEU A 88 25.89 -27.17 3.27
N CYS A 89 25.55 -26.57 4.42
CA CYS A 89 24.18 -26.18 4.69
C CYS A 89 23.89 -25.01 3.76
N CYS A 90 23.19 -25.27 2.66
CA CYS A 90 22.50 -24.25 1.90
C CYS A 90 21.43 -23.62 2.79
N GLU A 91 21.82 -22.75 3.70
CA GLU A 91 20.91 -21.83 4.38
C GLU A 91 20.50 -20.77 3.37
N VAL A 92 19.59 -21.14 2.47
CA VAL A 92 18.68 -20.13 1.93
C VAL A 92 17.97 -19.59 3.17
N GLU A 93 18.10 -18.28 3.44
CA GLU A 93 17.31 -17.55 4.44
C GLU A 93 15.83 -17.63 4.07
N THR A 94 15.26 -18.81 4.20
CA THR A 94 13.83 -19.04 4.10
C THR A 94 13.28 -18.54 5.41
N VAL A 95 12.60 -17.39 5.36
CA VAL A 95 11.85 -16.87 6.50
C VAL A 95 10.95 -17.99 7.01
N ARG A 96 11.29 -18.55 8.17
CA ARG A 96 10.52 -19.63 8.78
C ARG A 96 9.18 -19.08 9.22
N ARG A 97 8.13 -19.43 8.49
CA ARG A 97 6.74 -19.09 8.86
C ARG A 97 6.14 -20.20 9.69
N ALA A 98 5.42 -19.81 10.75
CA ALA A 98 4.58 -20.74 11.47
C ALA A 98 3.48 -21.28 10.54
N TYR A 99 3.08 -22.54 10.74
CA TYR A 99 1.91 -23.07 10.06
C TYR A 99 0.65 -22.36 10.57
N GLN A 100 -0.39 -22.29 9.74
CA GLN A 100 -1.66 -21.72 10.15
C GLN A 100 -2.31 -22.62 11.21
N ASP A 101 -2.52 -22.10 12.41
CA ASP A 101 -3.23 -22.82 13.48
C ASP A 101 -4.73 -22.67 13.29
N THR A 102 -5.39 -23.74 12.86
CA THR A 102 -6.84 -23.76 12.65
C THR A 102 -7.64 -23.53 13.93
N ASN A 103 -7.05 -23.77 15.11
CA ASN A 103 -7.73 -23.49 16.37
C ASN A 103 -7.95 -22.00 16.61
N LEU A 104 -7.14 -21.15 15.96
CA LEU A 104 -7.28 -19.69 16.00
C LEU A 104 -8.49 -19.20 15.20
N LEU A 105 -9.09 -20.02 14.32
CA LEU A 105 -10.20 -19.64 13.45
C LEU A 105 -11.58 -20.03 14.01
N ASN A 106 -11.64 -20.42 15.28
CA ASN A 106 -12.87 -20.86 15.94
C ASN A 106 -13.74 -19.69 16.43
N ASP A 107 -15.04 -19.92 16.58
CA ASP A 107 -16.02 -18.91 17.03
C ASP A 107 -15.67 -18.28 18.38
N ARG A 108 -15.08 -19.04 19.30
CA ARG A 108 -14.63 -18.52 20.60
C ARG A 108 -13.55 -17.45 20.44
N VAL A 109 -12.63 -17.64 19.50
CA VAL A 109 -11.53 -16.70 19.23
C VAL A 109 -12.09 -15.45 18.58
N LEU A 110 -12.93 -15.60 17.55
CA LEU A 110 -13.64 -14.49 16.93
C LEU A 110 -14.41 -13.64 17.96
N GLN A 111 -15.16 -14.27 18.87
CA GLN A 111 -15.88 -13.54 19.93
C GLN A 111 -14.95 -12.80 20.90
N THR A 112 -13.75 -13.32 21.13
CA THR A 112 -12.73 -12.67 21.96
C THR A 112 -12.15 -11.46 21.23
N MET A 113 -11.88 -11.60 19.93
CA MET A 113 -11.40 -10.51 19.08
C MET A 113 -12.43 -9.37 18.98
N LEU A 114 -13.71 -9.67 18.75
CA LEU A 114 -14.79 -8.68 18.71
C LEU A 114 -14.94 -7.93 20.04
N LYS A 115 -14.71 -8.59 21.19
CA LYS A 115 -14.71 -7.90 22.49
C LYS A 115 -13.45 -7.06 22.72
N ALA A 116 -12.33 -7.47 22.12
CA ALA A 116 -11.05 -6.82 22.31
C ALA A 116 -10.90 -5.57 21.44
N GLU A 117 -11.49 -5.55 20.24
CA GLU A 117 -11.28 -4.47 19.26
C GLU A 117 -11.70 -3.08 19.76
N ASP A 118 -12.75 -3.01 20.58
CA ASP A 118 -13.22 -1.76 21.19
C ASP A 118 -12.16 -1.08 22.08
N ASN A 119 -11.25 -1.87 22.67
CA ASN A 119 -10.16 -1.33 23.52
C ASN A 119 -9.09 -0.59 22.70
N TYR A 120 -9.07 -0.80 21.38
CA TYR A 120 -8.05 -0.27 20.47
C TYR A 120 -8.60 0.81 19.53
N LEU A 121 -9.86 1.21 19.69
CA LEU A 121 -10.46 2.29 18.91
C LEU A 121 -9.87 3.65 19.30
N PRO A 122 -9.34 4.43 18.33
CA PRO A 122 -8.89 5.79 18.59
C PRO A 122 -10.08 6.74 18.82
N ALA A 123 -9.83 7.88 19.45
CA ALA A 123 -10.84 8.91 19.68
C ALA A 123 -11.18 9.61 18.35
N THR A 124 -12.42 9.44 17.86
CA THR A 124 -12.85 9.94 16.53
C THR A 124 -12.72 11.46 16.35
N ASN A 125 -12.69 12.21 17.45
CA ASN A 125 -12.60 13.67 17.48
C ASN A 125 -11.22 14.20 17.90
N TYR A 126 -10.16 13.38 17.87
CA TYR A 126 -8.83 13.81 18.35
C TYR A 126 -8.29 15.03 17.61
N PHE A 127 -8.66 15.23 16.33
CA PHE A 127 -8.28 16.43 15.57
C PHE A 127 -8.86 17.73 16.15
N LYS A 128 -10.01 17.65 16.83
CA LYS A 128 -10.71 18.79 17.44
C LYS A 128 -10.34 18.94 18.91
N CYS A 129 -10.20 17.82 19.63
CA CYS A 129 -10.10 17.82 21.08
C CYS A 129 -8.67 17.76 21.62
N VAL A 130 -7.72 17.23 20.83
CA VAL A 130 -6.35 16.95 21.30
C VAL A 130 -5.32 17.66 20.43
N GLN A 131 -5.43 17.50 19.11
CA GLN A 131 -4.47 18.05 18.17
C GLN A 131 -4.71 19.54 17.94
N LYS A 132 -3.63 20.32 17.97
CA LYS A 132 -3.65 21.77 17.72
C LYS A 132 -3.08 22.14 16.35
N GLU A 133 -2.07 21.40 15.89
CA GLU A 133 -1.38 21.65 14.62
C GLU A 133 -1.70 20.61 13.55
N ILE A 134 -1.98 19.36 13.95
CA ILE A 134 -2.23 18.27 13.01
C ILE A 134 -3.65 18.38 12.48
N VAL A 135 -3.78 18.39 11.16
CA VAL A 135 -5.07 18.38 10.46
C VAL A 135 -5.25 17.08 9.64
N PRO A 136 -6.49 16.67 9.32
CA PRO A 136 -6.77 15.44 8.56
C PRO A 136 -5.92 15.21 7.31
N TYR A 137 -5.67 16.26 6.54
CA TYR A 137 -4.82 16.20 5.34
C TYR A 137 -3.37 15.79 5.65
N MET A 138 -2.79 16.25 6.77
CA MET A 138 -1.42 15.88 7.16
C MET A 138 -1.33 14.40 7.55
N ARG A 139 -2.35 13.87 8.25
CA ARG A 139 -2.46 12.43 8.52
C ARG A 139 -2.46 11.64 7.22
N ARG A 140 -3.27 12.06 6.23
CA ARG A 140 -3.35 11.40 4.93
C ARG A 140 -1.97 11.34 4.24
N ILE A 141 -1.22 12.46 4.21
CA ILE A 141 0.13 12.48 3.63
C ILE A 141 1.03 11.44 4.31
N VAL A 142 1.08 11.44 5.65
CA VAL A 142 1.95 10.53 6.40
C VAL A 142 1.49 9.08 6.25
N SER A 143 0.18 8.79 6.25
CA SER A 143 -0.32 7.44 6.02
C SER A 143 -0.01 6.93 4.61
N THR A 144 -0.07 7.79 3.59
CA THR A 144 0.29 7.42 2.22
C THR A 144 1.79 7.14 2.11
N TRP A 145 2.64 7.96 2.72
CA TRP A 145 4.08 7.70 2.81
C TRP A 145 4.37 6.38 3.56
N MET A 146 3.74 6.14 4.71
CA MET A 146 3.90 4.89 5.48
C MET A 146 3.53 3.66 4.64
N LEU A 147 2.42 3.72 3.90
CA LEU A 147 2.01 2.65 3.00
C LEU A 147 3.07 2.38 1.93
N GLU A 148 3.59 3.43 1.28
CA GLU A 148 4.63 3.31 0.25
C GLU A 148 5.90 2.66 0.79
N VAL A 149 6.33 3.03 2.00
CA VAL A 149 7.49 2.42 2.67
C VAL A 149 7.24 0.92 2.93
N CYS A 150 6.07 0.57 3.47
CA CYS A 150 5.71 -0.83 3.72
C CYS A 150 5.68 -1.66 2.43
N GLU A 151 5.14 -1.12 1.33
CA GLU A 151 5.13 -1.81 0.04
C GLU A 151 6.53 -1.96 -0.58
N GLU A 152 7.37 -0.94 -0.45
CA GLU A 152 8.73 -0.98 -0.99
C GLU A 152 9.60 -2.00 -0.24
N GLN A 153 9.42 -2.09 1.07
CA GLN A 153 10.07 -3.10 1.91
C GLN A 153 9.38 -4.45 1.89
N LYS A 154 8.24 -4.59 1.20
CA LYS A 154 7.43 -5.82 1.15
C LYS A 154 7.12 -6.34 2.55
N CYS A 155 6.74 -5.43 3.44
CA CYS A 155 6.33 -5.76 4.79
C CYS A 155 5.13 -6.73 4.77
N GLU A 156 4.96 -7.49 5.86
CA GLU A 156 3.71 -8.24 6.06
C GLU A 156 2.50 -7.29 6.06
N GLU A 157 1.38 -7.74 5.50
CA GLU A 157 0.21 -6.91 5.19
C GLU A 157 -0.42 -6.28 6.45
N GLU A 158 -0.20 -6.89 7.62
CA GLU A 158 -0.64 -6.39 8.92
C GLU A 158 0.17 -5.21 9.46
N VAL A 159 1.41 -5.01 9.00
CA VAL A 159 2.33 -3.98 9.55
C VAL A 159 1.74 -2.58 9.38
N PHE A 160 1.26 -2.25 8.17
CA PHE A 160 0.76 -0.91 7.89
C PHE A 160 -0.53 -0.55 8.68
N PRO A 161 -1.60 -1.37 8.68
CA PRO A 161 -2.79 -1.09 9.48
C PRO A 161 -2.49 -1.05 10.99
N LEU A 162 -1.59 -1.90 11.47
CA LEU A 162 -1.16 -1.88 12.87
C LEU A 162 -0.42 -0.58 13.22
N ALA A 163 0.48 -0.12 12.34
CA ALA A 163 1.17 1.15 12.49
C ALA A 163 0.18 2.33 12.49
N MET A 164 -0.87 2.29 11.65
CA MET A 164 -1.92 3.30 11.65
C MET A 164 -2.74 3.28 12.96
N ASN A 165 -3.04 2.10 13.52
CA ASN A 165 -3.67 1.99 14.84
C ASN A 165 -2.82 2.67 15.92
N PHE A 166 -1.51 2.42 15.94
CA PHE A 166 -0.59 3.07 16.90
C PHE A 166 -0.57 4.58 16.72
N LEU A 167 -0.50 5.06 15.47
CA LEU A 167 -0.50 6.48 15.15
C LEU A 167 -1.78 7.17 15.65
N ASP A 168 -2.95 6.64 15.33
CA ASP A 168 -4.22 7.26 15.71
C ASP A 168 -4.47 7.18 17.23
N ARG A 169 -4.13 6.07 17.89
CA ARG A 169 -4.23 5.97 19.35
C ARG A 169 -3.29 6.94 20.06
N TYR A 170 -2.07 7.12 19.55
CA TYR A 170 -1.14 8.10 20.10
C TYR A 170 -1.66 9.53 19.92
N LEU A 171 -2.14 9.89 18.71
CA LEU A 171 -2.74 11.19 18.44
C LEU A 171 -4.05 11.44 19.23
N SER A 172 -4.69 10.38 19.71
CA SER A 172 -5.87 10.48 20.58
C SER A 172 -5.56 10.93 22.01
N ILE A 173 -4.31 10.86 22.44
CA ILE A 173 -3.92 11.16 23.83
C ILE A 173 -2.81 12.20 23.96
N GLU A 174 -2.01 12.42 22.91
CA GLU A 174 -0.85 13.31 22.96
C GLU A 174 -0.90 14.39 21.86
N PRO A 175 -0.93 15.70 22.23
CA PRO A 175 -0.80 16.79 21.28
C PRO A 175 0.56 16.74 20.56
N THR A 176 0.55 16.62 19.24
CA THR A 176 1.76 16.44 18.44
C THR A 176 2.01 17.64 17.53
N ARG A 177 3.27 18.06 17.41
CA ARG A 177 3.67 19.12 16.47
C ARG A 177 3.73 18.58 15.05
N LYS A 178 3.37 19.38 14.05
CA LYS A 178 3.39 18.95 12.64
C LYS A 178 4.77 18.47 12.18
N THR A 179 5.84 19.06 12.70
CA THR A 179 7.23 18.68 12.39
C THR A 179 7.63 17.30 12.93
N ARG A 180 6.90 16.76 13.91
CA ARG A 180 7.16 15.44 14.49
C ARG A 180 6.25 14.34 13.94
N LEU A 181 5.32 14.66 13.03
CA LEU A 181 4.35 13.69 12.54
C LEU A 181 5.01 12.57 11.72
N GLN A 182 5.99 12.88 10.87
CA GLN A 182 6.74 11.86 10.11
C GLN A 182 7.57 10.97 11.05
N LEU A 183 8.17 11.54 12.10
CA LEU A 183 8.87 10.79 13.14
C LEU A 183 7.94 9.82 13.88
N LEU A 184 6.75 10.29 14.25
CA LEU A 184 5.72 9.43 14.83
C LEU A 184 5.34 8.30 13.87
N GLY A 185 5.07 8.59 12.60
CA GLY A 185 4.75 7.60 11.57
C GLY A 185 5.86 6.55 11.39
N ALA A 186 7.12 6.98 11.30
CA ALA A 186 8.29 6.09 11.22
C ALA A 186 8.37 5.17 12.45
N THR A 187 8.16 5.72 13.64
CA THR A 187 8.20 4.97 14.90
C THR A 187 7.06 3.96 14.99
N CYS A 188 5.85 4.32 14.53
CA CYS A 188 4.72 3.40 14.49
C CYS A 188 4.98 2.22 13.54
N MET A 189 5.60 2.46 12.37
CA MET A 189 6.03 1.37 11.48
C MET A 189 7.11 0.50 12.12
N PHE A 190 8.08 1.10 12.80
CA PHE A 190 9.13 0.39 13.53
C PHE A 190 8.57 -0.53 14.63
N LEU A 191 7.58 -0.06 15.38
CA LEU A 191 6.92 -0.87 16.40
C LEU A 191 6.07 -1.97 15.76
N ALA A 192 5.31 -1.66 14.71
CA ALA A 192 4.47 -2.64 14.03
C ALA A 192 5.27 -3.74 13.35
N SER A 193 6.41 -3.41 12.73
CA SER A 193 7.32 -4.40 12.13
C SER A 193 7.85 -5.37 13.17
N LYS A 194 8.28 -4.88 14.35
CA LYS A 194 8.71 -5.74 15.46
C LYS A 194 7.61 -6.69 15.96
N MET A 195 6.34 -6.31 15.82
CA MET A 195 5.20 -7.12 16.26
C MET A 195 4.77 -8.17 15.23
N LYS A 196 4.99 -7.93 13.94
CA LYS A 196 4.39 -8.73 12.85
C LYS A 196 5.40 -9.37 11.90
N GLU A 197 6.64 -8.91 11.85
CA GLU A 197 7.66 -9.42 10.94
C GLU A 197 8.69 -10.29 11.66
N THR A 198 9.18 -11.33 10.97
CA THR A 198 10.31 -12.13 11.44
C THR A 198 11.61 -11.32 11.46
N ILE A 199 11.80 -10.45 10.47
CA ILE A 199 12.94 -9.54 10.35
C ILE A 199 12.36 -8.13 10.26
N PRO A 200 12.29 -7.39 11.39
CA PRO A 200 11.65 -6.08 11.40
C PRO A 200 12.48 -5.03 10.67
N LEU A 201 11.80 -3.98 10.18
CA LEU A 201 12.44 -2.75 9.69
C LEU A 201 13.46 -2.21 10.71
N THR A 202 14.64 -1.80 10.23
CA THR A 202 15.68 -1.20 11.08
C THR A 202 15.51 0.32 11.21
N ALA A 203 16.01 0.89 12.30
CA ALA A 203 15.96 2.34 12.53
C ALA A 203 16.76 3.11 11.47
N GLU A 204 17.89 2.57 11.03
CA GLU A 204 18.72 3.12 9.96
C GLU A 204 17.96 3.16 8.65
N LYS A 205 17.22 2.08 8.33
CA LYS A 205 16.46 2.02 7.09
C LYS A 205 15.29 3.00 7.09
N LEU A 206 14.58 3.12 8.21
CA LEU A 206 13.52 4.11 8.35
C LEU A 206 14.07 5.55 8.29
N SER A 207 15.26 5.82 8.82
CA SER A 207 15.97 7.10 8.63
C SER A 207 16.17 7.40 7.14
N ILE A 208 16.63 6.43 6.35
CA ILE A 208 16.81 6.59 4.90
C ILE A 208 15.47 6.96 4.22
N TYR A 209 14.37 6.30 4.56
CA TYR A 209 13.04 6.59 4.00
C TYR A 209 12.47 7.97 4.37
N THR A 210 13.11 8.67 5.31
CA THR A 210 12.77 10.04 5.69
C THR A 210 13.73 11.05 5.07
N ASP A 211 14.52 10.66 4.05
CA ASP A 211 15.63 11.43 3.49
C ASP A 211 16.63 11.88 4.55
N ASN A 212 16.85 11.03 5.57
CA ASN A 212 17.67 11.31 6.74
C ASN A 212 17.26 12.57 7.53
N SER A 213 16.01 13.02 7.38
CA SER A 213 15.45 14.10 8.21
C SER A 213 15.26 13.67 9.67
N ILE A 214 15.15 12.37 9.92
CA ILE A 214 15.02 11.76 11.25
C ILE A 214 16.22 10.86 11.51
N ARG A 215 16.93 11.08 12.61
CA ARG A 215 18.07 10.24 13.00
C ARG A 215 17.61 8.98 13.75
N PRO A 216 18.35 7.85 13.66
CA PRO A 216 18.00 6.63 14.40
C PRO A 216 17.84 6.85 15.92
N GLY A 217 18.69 7.70 16.53
CA GLY A 217 18.58 8.03 17.95
C GLY A 217 17.26 8.75 18.31
N GLU A 218 16.73 9.60 17.43
CA GLU A 218 15.44 10.26 17.63
C GLU A 218 14.28 9.26 17.51
N LEU A 219 14.40 8.32 16.58
CA LEU A 219 13.44 7.24 16.39
C LEU A 219 13.36 6.33 17.63
N LEU A 220 14.50 5.92 18.19
CA LEU A 220 14.55 5.10 19.41
C LEU A 220 14.00 5.85 20.64
N GLN A 221 14.23 7.16 20.75
CA GLN A 221 13.62 7.97 21.81
C GLN A 221 12.10 8.08 21.63
N MET A 222 11.65 8.28 20.39
CA MET A 222 10.22 8.32 20.07
C MET A 222 9.56 6.96 20.33
N GLU A 223 10.25 5.85 20.08
CA GLU A 223 9.78 4.49 20.37
C GLU A 223 9.40 4.34 21.85
N LEU A 224 10.30 4.70 22.77
CA LEU A 224 10.04 4.65 24.20
C LEU A 224 8.86 5.54 24.59
N LEU A 225 8.71 6.71 23.96
CA LEU A 225 7.60 7.61 24.22
C LEU A 225 6.26 6.99 23.77
N VAL A 226 6.20 6.42 22.56
CA VAL A 226 5.00 5.78 22.02
C VAL A 226 4.63 4.56 22.88
N LEU A 227 5.59 3.70 23.22
CA LEU A 227 5.39 2.54 24.09
C LEU A 227 4.78 2.93 25.43
N ASN A 228 5.34 3.95 26.09
CA ASN A 228 4.85 4.40 27.39
C ASN A 228 3.46 5.04 27.29
N LYS A 229 3.19 5.82 26.23
CA LYS A 229 1.88 6.46 26.03
C LYS A 229 0.79 5.45 25.70
N LEU A 230 1.12 4.41 24.93
CA LEU A 230 0.24 3.29 24.65
C LEU A 230 0.25 2.22 25.76
N LYS A 231 0.95 2.45 26.87
CA LYS A 231 1.05 1.51 28.02
C LYS A 231 1.47 0.10 27.62
N TRP A 232 2.35 -0.01 26.63
CA TRP A 232 2.83 -1.29 26.06
C TRP A 232 1.71 -2.17 25.46
N ASP A 233 0.52 -1.61 25.25
CA ASP A 233 -0.64 -2.31 24.73
C ASP A 233 -0.64 -2.28 23.19
N LEU A 234 0.29 -3.04 22.61
CA LEU A 234 0.55 -3.09 21.17
C LEU A 234 -0.18 -4.23 20.43
N ALA A 235 -0.75 -5.19 21.15
CA ALA A 235 -1.38 -6.38 20.59
C ALA A 235 -2.82 -6.11 20.12
N SER A 236 -3.01 -5.02 19.37
CA SER A 236 -4.32 -4.65 18.83
C SER A 236 -4.75 -5.60 17.72
N VAL A 237 -6.03 -5.95 17.71
CA VAL A 237 -6.63 -6.71 16.62
C VAL A 237 -6.69 -5.84 15.37
N THR A 238 -6.32 -6.41 14.23
CA THR A 238 -6.29 -5.75 12.92
C THR A 238 -7.42 -6.29 12.02
N PRO A 239 -7.81 -5.55 10.96
CA PRO A 239 -8.79 -6.07 10.01
C PRO A 239 -8.37 -7.40 9.35
N HIS A 240 -7.06 -7.63 9.20
CA HIS A 240 -6.51 -8.87 8.65
C HIS A 240 -6.87 -10.10 9.48
N ASP A 241 -6.84 -9.98 10.81
CA ASP A 241 -7.20 -11.08 11.71
C ASP A 241 -8.66 -11.53 11.51
N PHE A 242 -9.55 -10.58 11.16
CA PHE A 242 -10.95 -10.84 10.85
C PHE A 242 -11.17 -11.36 9.42
N ILE A 243 -10.41 -10.87 8.44
CA ILE A 243 -10.49 -11.35 7.05
C ILE A 243 -10.29 -12.87 7.00
N ASP A 244 -9.26 -13.40 7.67
CA ASP A 244 -9.00 -14.85 7.67
C ASP A 244 -10.12 -15.66 8.35
N HIS A 245 -10.75 -15.10 9.40
CA HIS A 245 -11.95 -15.69 10.02
C HIS A 245 -13.15 -15.71 9.08
N PHE A 246 -13.36 -14.67 8.29
CA PHE A 246 -14.48 -14.62 7.33
C PHE A 246 -14.22 -15.59 6.18
N LEU A 247 -13.02 -15.55 5.60
CA LEU A 247 -12.63 -16.43 4.49
C LEU A 247 -12.68 -17.91 4.88
N SER A 248 -12.38 -18.28 6.13
CA SER A 248 -12.48 -19.67 6.59
C SER A 248 -13.92 -20.19 6.58
N LYS A 249 -14.90 -19.32 6.87
CA LYS A 249 -16.33 -19.66 6.94
C LYS A 249 -17.06 -19.60 5.59
N LEU A 250 -16.50 -18.90 4.60
CA LEU A 250 -17.10 -18.81 3.28
C LEU A 250 -16.87 -20.10 2.45
N PRO A 251 -17.93 -20.67 1.83
CA PRO A 251 -17.85 -21.87 1.00
C PRO A 251 -17.30 -21.57 -0.40
N ILE A 252 -16.07 -21.07 -0.46
CA ILE A 252 -15.40 -20.60 -1.68
C ILE A 252 -14.17 -21.47 -1.98
N HIS A 253 -13.82 -21.67 -3.25
CA HIS A 253 -12.62 -22.43 -3.65
C HIS A 253 -11.33 -21.76 -3.11
N PRO A 254 -10.32 -22.52 -2.65
CA PRO A 254 -9.08 -21.97 -2.07
C PRO A 254 -8.38 -20.92 -2.95
N ASP A 255 -8.30 -21.14 -4.27
CA ASP A 255 -7.67 -20.18 -5.19
C ASP A 255 -8.40 -18.83 -5.22
N THR A 256 -9.73 -18.87 -5.22
CA THR A 256 -10.57 -17.66 -5.14
C THR A 256 -10.42 -16.99 -3.78
N LYS A 257 -10.24 -17.74 -2.68
CA LYS A 257 -9.95 -17.15 -1.36
C LYS A 257 -8.66 -16.33 -1.36
N GLN A 258 -7.63 -16.77 -2.07
CA GLN A 258 -6.37 -16.02 -2.14
C GLN A 258 -6.50 -14.71 -2.94
N ILE A 259 -7.26 -14.73 -4.03
CA ILE A 259 -7.57 -13.51 -4.81
C ILE A 259 -8.41 -12.56 -3.94
N LEU A 260 -9.45 -13.08 -3.30
CA LEU A 260 -10.34 -12.32 -2.42
C LEU A 260 -9.59 -11.69 -1.25
N ARG A 261 -8.67 -12.45 -0.62
CA ARG A 261 -7.78 -11.95 0.43
C ARG A 261 -7.00 -10.73 -0.06
N LYS A 262 -6.30 -10.83 -1.19
CA LYS A 262 -5.50 -9.71 -1.74
C LYS A 262 -6.35 -8.45 -1.98
N HIS A 263 -7.54 -8.60 -2.55
CA HIS A 263 -8.44 -7.47 -2.76
C HIS A 263 -8.91 -6.84 -1.45
N ALA A 264 -9.29 -7.67 -0.48
CA ALA A 264 -9.69 -7.20 0.85
C ALA A 264 -8.53 -6.47 1.55
N GLN A 265 -7.30 -6.97 1.45
CA GLN A 265 -6.09 -6.32 2.00
C GLN A 265 -5.85 -4.93 1.39
N THR A 266 -6.02 -4.79 0.07
CA THR A 266 -5.96 -3.49 -0.61
C THR A 266 -7.02 -2.52 -0.08
N PHE A 267 -8.25 -2.98 0.14
CA PHE A 267 -9.30 -2.14 0.72
C PHE A 267 -9.01 -1.73 2.15
N VAL A 268 -8.47 -2.64 2.97
CA VAL A 268 -8.01 -2.32 4.33
C VAL A 268 -6.95 -1.22 4.31
N ALA A 269 -5.95 -1.34 3.42
CA ALA A 269 -4.91 -0.32 3.28
C ALA A 269 -5.50 1.04 2.85
N LEU A 270 -6.42 1.04 1.87
CA LEU A 270 -7.13 2.26 1.46
C LEU A 270 -7.88 2.90 2.63
N CYS A 271 -8.67 2.11 3.38
CA CYS A 271 -9.42 2.59 4.55
C CYS A 271 -8.49 3.23 5.58
N ALA A 272 -7.35 2.61 5.87
CA ALA A 272 -6.41 3.11 6.87
C ALA A 272 -5.87 4.52 6.52
N THR A 273 -5.77 4.87 5.23
CA THR A 273 -5.33 6.20 4.79
C THR A 273 -6.39 7.30 4.94
N ASP A 274 -7.68 6.94 4.96
CA ASP A 274 -8.78 7.91 5.01
C ASP A 274 -9.29 8.13 6.45
N VAL A 275 -9.66 9.37 6.76
CA VAL A 275 -10.09 9.75 8.12
C VAL A 275 -11.50 9.27 8.46
N LYS A 276 -12.33 8.96 7.47
CA LYS A 276 -13.70 8.46 7.69
C LYS A 276 -13.70 7.13 8.44
N PHE A 277 -12.67 6.32 8.24
CA PHE A 277 -12.56 4.97 8.81
C PHE A 277 -11.92 4.92 10.19
N ILE A 278 -11.47 6.05 10.75
CA ILE A 278 -10.89 6.12 12.11
C ILE A 278 -11.89 5.61 13.16
N ALA A 279 -13.19 5.85 12.94
CA ALA A 279 -14.26 5.47 13.85
C ALA A 279 -14.73 4.01 13.66
N ASN A 280 -14.35 3.37 12.56
CA ASN A 280 -14.83 2.03 12.24
C ASN A 280 -13.98 0.98 12.95
N PRO A 281 -14.61 0.02 13.66
CA PRO A 281 -13.86 -1.07 14.27
C PRO A 281 -13.21 -1.95 13.20
N PRO A 282 -12.06 -2.58 13.51
CA PRO A 282 -11.36 -3.46 12.58
C PRO A 282 -12.25 -4.55 11.96
N SER A 283 -13.21 -5.11 12.70
CA SER A 283 -14.19 -6.09 12.21
C SER A 283 -15.09 -5.53 11.12
N MET A 284 -15.57 -4.28 11.28
CA MET A 284 -16.40 -3.58 10.30
C MET A 284 -15.62 -3.26 9.01
N ILE A 285 -14.36 -2.81 9.15
CA ILE A 285 -13.49 -2.55 8.00
C ILE A 285 -13.21 -3.85 7.23
N ALA A 286 -12.90 -4.93 7.95
CA ALA A 286 -12.67 -6.24 7.36
C ALA A 286 -13.90 -6.78 6.63
N ALA A 287 -15.09 -6.70 7.26
CA ALA A 287 -16.33 -7.18 6.69
C ALA A 287 -16.71 -6.38 5.44
N GLY A 288 -16.63 -5.05 5.49
CA GLY A 288 -16.87 -4.17 4.35
C GLY A 288 -15.88 -4.43 3.21
N SER A 289 -14.61 -4.66 3.54
CA SER A 289 -13.56 -4.98 2.55
C SER A 289 -13.79 -6.32 1.86
N VAL A 290 -14.20 -7.35 2.61
CA VAL A 290 -14.56 -8.66 2.04
C VAL A 290 -15.81 -8.53 1.18
N ALA A 291 -16.86 -7.84 1.64
CA ALA A 291 -18.08 -7.62 0.87
C ALA A 291 -17.80 -6.89 -0.46
N ALA A 292 -17.05 -5.78 -0.42
CA ALA A 292 -16.65 -5.04 -1.61
C ALA A 292 -15.80 -5.89 -2.57
N ALA A 293 -14.88 -6.70 -2.04
CA ALA A 293 -14.03 -7.56 -2.84
C ALA A 293 -14.81 -8.71 -3.50
N VAL A 294 -15.76 -9.33 -2.80
CA VAL A 294 -16.67 -10.31 -3.40
C VAL A 294 -17.49 -9.64 -4.50
N GLN A 295 -18.11 -8.49 -4.23
CA GLN A 295 -18.91 -7.77 -5.23
C GLN A 295 -18.12 -7.43 -6.50
N GLY A 296 -16.90 -6.91 -6.36
CA GLY A 296 -16.02 -6.58 -7.48
C GLY A 296 -15.55 -7.79 -8.31
N LEU A 297 -15.43 -8.97 -7.69
CA LEU A 297 -15.09 -10.21 -8.36
C LEU A 297 -16.30 -10.89 -9.02
N HIS A 298 -17.49 -10.81 -8.41
CA HIS A 298 -18.73 -11.40 -8.93
C HIS A 298 -19.26 -10.71 -10.20
N LEU A 299 -18.92 -9.43 -10.44
CA LEU A 299 -19.12 -8.78 -11.74
C LEU A 299 -18.46 -9.56 -12.91
N LYS A 300 -17.56 -10.52 -12.63
CA LYS A 300 -16.84 -11.33 -13.63
C LYS A 300 -17.32 -12.79 -13.74
N SER A 301 -18.23 -13.27 -12.89
CA SER A 301 -18.67 -14.68 -12.90
C SER A 301 -20.19 -14.80 -12.73
N ALA A 302 -20.85 -15.37 -13.74
CA ALA A 302 -22.31 -15.53 -13.79
C ALA A 302 -22.84 -16.69 -12.93
N ASP A 303 -21.97 -17.48 -12.30
CA ASP A 303 -22.36 -18.64 -11.50
C ASP A 303 -22.40 -18.32 -10.00
N ASN A 304 -23.62 -18.35 -9.47
CA ASN A 304 -23.98 -17.97 -8.10
C ASN A 304 -23.51 -18.98 -7.04
N ALA A 305 -23.04 -18.46 -5.90
CA ALA A 305 -23.09 -19.18 -4.63
C ALA A 305 -23.51 -18.30 -3.43
N LEU A 306 -23.28 -16.98 -3.47
CA LEU A 306 -23.72 -16.04 -2.44
C LEU A 306 -24.22 -14.77 -3.11
N SER A 307 -25.49 -14.42 -2.95
CA SER A 307 -25.93 -13.08 -3.35
C SER A 307 -25.24 -12.04 -2.47
N SER A 308 -24.93 -10.87 -3.03
CA SER A 308 -24.29 -9.76 -2.28
C SER A 308 -25.02 -9.43 -0.98
N GLN A 309 -26.35 -9.53 -1.01
CA GLN A 309 -27.22 -9.34 0.14
C GLN A 309 -27.05 -10.45 1.19
N GLN A 310 -27.03 -11.73 0.77
CA GLN A 310 -26.77 -12.85 1.69
C GLN A 310 -25.40 -12.77 2.35
N LEU A 311 -24.37 -12.30 1.64
CA LEU A 311 -23.04 -12.12 2.22
C LEU A 311 -23.04 -11.00 3.27
N THR A 312 -23.69 -9.88 2.97
CA THR A 312 -23.82 -8.75 3.90
C THR A 312 -24.58 -9.17 5.16
N ASP A 313 -25.69 -9.90 5.01
CA ASP A 313 -26.49 -10.42 6.11
C ASP A 313 -25.69 -11.43 6.96
N PHE A 314 -24.92 -12.32 6.30
CA PHE A 314 -24.05 -13.26 6.99
C PHE A 314 -22.94 -12.55 7.77
N LEU A 315 -22.19 -11.64 7.13
CA LEU A 315 -21.07 -10.95 7.77
C LEU A 315 -21.55 -10.04 8.91
N SER A 316 -22.67 -9.33 8.72
CA SER A 316 -23.28 -8.50 9.77
C SER A 316 -23.71 -9.32 10.99
N GLN A 317 -24.27 -10.53 10.77
CA GLN A 317 -24.57 -11.47 11.85
C GLN A 317 -23.30 -11.94 12.57
N VAL A 318 -22.22 -12.22 11.82
CA VAL A 318 -20.94 -12.69 12.36
C VAL A 318 -20.26 -11.62 13.22
N ILE A 319 -20.26 -10.35 12.79
CA ILE A 319 -19.67 -9.23 13.55
C ILE A 319 -20.64 -8.63 14.57
N ARG A 320 -21.90 -9.10 14.63
CA ARG A 320 -22.98 -8.57 15.48
C ARG A 320 -23.25 -7.07 15.25
N SER A 321 -23.27 -6.68 13.98
CA SER A 321 -23.59 -5.31 13.55
C SER A 321 -24.90 -5.29 12.77
N ASP A 322 -25.49 -4.10 12.66
CA ASP A 322 -26.58 -3.82 11.73
C ASP A 322 -26.11 -4.02 10.26
N PRO A 323 -26.85 -4.79 9.43
CA PRO A 323 -26.57 -4.94 8.00
C PRO A 323 -26.49 -3.61 7.23
N ASP A 324 -27.26 -2.60 7.63
CA ASP A 324 -27.25 -1.29 6.97
C ASP A 324 -25.95 -0.53 7.27
N CYS A 325 -25.40 -0.67 8.49
CA CYS A 325 -24.08 -0.12 8.81
C CYS A 325 -22.97 -0.78 8.00
N LEU A 326 -23.04 -2.10 7.80
CA LEU A 326 -22.08 -2.82 6.97
C LEU A 326 -22.18 -2.40 5.49
N ARG A 327 -23.40 -2.25 4.96
CA ARG A 327 -23.62 -1.75 3.60
C ARG A 327 -23.09 -0.34 3.41
N ALA A 328 -23.36 0.56 4.36
CA ALA A 328 -22.81 1.91 4.32
C ALA A 328 -21.27 1.92 4.38
N CYS A 329 -20.66 1.02 5.16
CA CYS A 329 -19.20 0.84 5.18
C CYS A 329 -18.69 0.38 3.80
N GLN A 330 -19.31 -0.63 3.20
CA GLN A 330 -18.96 -1.12 1.87
C GLN A 330 -19.04 -0.01 0.81
N GLU A 331 -20.14 0.74 0.76
CA GLU A 331 -20.32 1.85 -0.20
C GLU A 331 -19.26 2.95 -0.01
N GLN A 332 -18.84 3.22 1.23
CA GLN A 332 -17.76 4.16 1.51
C GLN A 332 -16.41 3.66 0.99
N ILE A 333 -16.14 2.36 1.10
CA ILE A 333 -14.91 1.74 0.57
C ILE A 333 -14.89 1.83 -0.96
N GLU A 334 -16.00 1.51 -1.62
CA GLU A 334 -16.14 1.60 -3.07
C GLU A 334 -15.97 3.04 -3.58
N SER A 335 -16.59 4.01 -2.89
CA SER A 335 -16.41 5.45 -3.19
C SER A 335 -14.97 5.93 -2.99
N LEU A 336 -14.30 5.43 -1.95
CA LEU A 336 -12.89 5.74 -1.67
C LEU A 336 -11.97 5.18 -2.77
N LEU A 337 -12.23 3.97 -3.23
CA LEU A 337 -11.53 3.36 -4.36
C LEU A 337 -11.69 4.24 -5.61
N GLU A 338 -12.93 4.58 -5.98
CA GLU A 338 -13.20 5.38 -7.18
C GLU A 338 -12.49 6.74 -7.12
N THR A 339 -12.51 7.39 -5.95
CA THR A 339 -11.81 8.66 -5.73
C THR A 339 -10.30 8.51 -5.91
N SER A 340 -9.72 7.42 -5.37
CA SER A 340 -8.29 7.13 -5.48
C SER A 340 -7.87 6.88 -6.94
N LEU A 341 -8.69 6.13 -7.71
CA LEU A 341 -8.45 5.88 -9.13
C LEU A 341 -8.45 7.17 -9.96
N ARG A 342 -9.43 8.05 -9.73
CA ARG A 342 -9.52 9.34 -10.42
C ARG A 342 -8.31 10.23 -10.09
N GLN A 343 -7.83 10.21 -8.85
CA GLN A 343 -6.63 10.97 -8.45
C GLN A 343 -5.38 10.46 -9.18
N ALA A 344 -5.21 9.14 -9.30
CA ALA A 344 -4.09 8.58 -10.05
C ALA A 344 -4.11 8.94 -11.53
N GLN A 345 -5.28 8.81 -12.18
CA GLN A 345 -5.43 9.13 -13.60
C GLN A 345 -5.13 10.60 -13.90
N ARG A 346 -5.60 11.53 -13.05
CA ARG A 346 -5.31 12.96 -13.20
C ARG A 346 -3.83 13.27 -13.09
N HIS A 347 -3.11 12.58 -12.20
CA HIS A 347 -1.68 12.75 -12.09
C HIS A 347 -0.91 12.26 -13.33
N THR A 348 -1.33 11.14 -13.92
CA THR A 348 -0.76 10.66 -15.20
C THR A 348 -0.95 11.70 -16.31
N VAL A 349 -2.15 12.25 -16.47
CA VAL A 349 -2.45 13.25 -17.52
C VAL A 349 -1.76 14.60 -17.27
N SER A 350 -1.59 15.03 -16.01
CA SER A 350 -0.88 16.27 -15.66
C SER A 350 0.63 16.21 -15.89
N THR A 351 1.20 15.00 -15.85
CA THR A 351 2.64 14.78 -16.13
C THR A 351 2.89 14.76 -17.64
N GLU A 352 1.91 14.31 -18.43
CA GLU A 352 1.96 14.35 -19.90
C GLU A 352 1.76 15.77 -20.46
N THR A 353 0.84 16.57 -19.90
CA THR A 353 0.60 17.95 -20.37
C THR A 353 1.76 18.90 -20.07
N LYS A 354 2.45 18.74 -18.94
CA LYS A 354 3.68 19.52 -18.65
C LYS A 354 4.85 19.20 -19.57
N ASN A 355 4.96 17.96 -20.05
CA ASN A 355 6.01 17.59 -21.01
C ASN A 355 5.74 18.17 -22.41
N VAL A 356 4.49 18.52 -22.75
CA VAL A 356 4.14 19.12 -24.05
C VAL A 356 4.35 20.64 -24.06
N ASP A 357 4.12 21.32 -22.93
CA ASP A 357 4.30 22.77 -22.84
C ASP A 357 5.79 23.20 -22.69
N GLU A 358 6.67 22.35 -22.13
CA GLU A 358 8.11 22.66 -22.02
C GLU A 358 8.91 22.36 -23.32
N GLU A 359 8.37 21.57 -24.25
CA GLU A 359 9.05 21.24 -25.52
C GLU A 359 8.81 22.29 -26.62
N LEU A 360 7.89 23.24 -26.42
CA LEU A 360 7.54 24.28 -27.40
C LEU A 360 8.28 25.61 -27.22
N ASP A 361 9.07 25.80 -26.15
CA ASP A 361 9.70 27.10 -25.82
C ASP A 361 11.24 27.14 -25.97
N LEU A 362 11.83 26.17 -26.67
CA LEU A 362 13.28 26.12 -26.96
C LEU A 362 13.61 26.06 -28.46
N SER A 363 13.06 26.99 -29.26
CA SER A 363 13.66 27.31 -30.56
C SER A 363 13.31 28.72 -31.04
N CYS A 364 14.02 29.73 -30.55
CA CYS A 364 14.19 31.01 -31.25
C CYS A 364 15.56 31.59 -30.90
N THR A 365 16.60 31.23 -31.66
CA THR A 365 17.86 31.97 -31.66
C THR A 365 17.67 33.30 -32.41
N PRO A 366 18.05 34.45 -31.84
CA PRO A 366 17.92 35.74 -32.50
C PRO A 366 19.19 36.03 -33.31
N THR A 367 19.10 35.97 -34.63
CA THR A 367 20.10 36.60 -35.50
C THR A 367 19.44 37.17 -36.73
N ASP A 368 18.93 38.40 -36.59
CA ASP A 368 18.56 39.28 -37.69
C ASP A 368 19.70 40.31 -37.84
N VAL A 369 20.71 39.97 -38.65
CA VAL A 369 21.73 40.92 -39.13
C VAL A 369 21.42 41.16 -40.60
N ARG A 370 20.93 42.37 -40.89
CA ARG A 370 20.62 42.84 -42.24
C ARG A 370 21.90 43.12 -43.00
N ASP A 371 22.08 42.49 -44.15
CA ASP A 371 23.08 42.90 -45.14
C ASP A 371 22.56 44.11 -45.95
N VAL A 372 23.32 45.21 -45.96
CA VAL A 372 23.31 46.21 -47.05
C VAL A 372 24.71 46.80 -47.25
N ASN A 373 25.15 46.80 -48.52
CA ASN A 373 26.32 47.40 -49.18
C ASN A 373 27.68 46.71 -48.93
N ILE A 374 28.43 46.26 -49.95
CA ILE A 374 28.71 46.86 -51.28
C ILE A 374 28.68 45.79 -52.38
#